data_AF-A0A366W812-F1
#
_entry.id   AF-A0A366W812-F1
#
_cell.length_a   1.000
_cell.length_b   1.000
_cell.length_c   1.000
_cell.angle_alpha   90.00
_cell.angle_beta   90.00
_cell.angle_gamma   90.00
#
_symmetry.space_group_name_H-M   'P 1'
#
loop_
_entity.id
_entity.type
_entity.pdbx_description
1 polymer ?
#
loop_
_entity_poly.entity_id
_entity_poly.type
_entity_poly.pdbx_seq_one_letter_code
_entity_poly.pdbx_strand_id
1 'polypeptide(L)'
;MLDALTFKAEILEPVLTEFREQPHSLHKGFCAIWSLDSYASHCAFQCHDVQKLSSSQRGKIEEKFKDRLQESHHDDAWKFRLIRQASNATKHALRKNTDEDVPDSKGVASEHVEGISWYFSGASHWGNQVVIDVSWNFDEESSSWFDGKGQEVKSGPTFNWVPLLDIIDPCTEHIERGLGSETVGREG
;
A
#
# COMPACT_ATOMS: atom_id res chain seq x y z
N MET A 1 11.81 -18.59 1.50
CA MET A 1 11.37 -17.27 1.03
C MET A 1 11.95 -17.12 -0.36
N LEU A 2 11.11 -16.90 -1.37
CA LEU A 2 11.57 -16.56 -2.72
C LEU A 2 12.40 -15.26 -2.66
N ASP A 3 13.36 -15.06 -3.55
CA ASP A 3 13.93 -13.72 -3.73
C ASP A 3 12.87 -12.78 -4.32
N ALA A 4 13.09 -11.45 -4.21
CA ALA A 4 12.07 -10.48 -4.61
C ALA A 4 11.76 -10.52 -6.11
N LEU A 5 12.74 -10.77 -6.99
CA LEU A 5 12.51 -10.82 -8.43
C LEU A 5 11.64 -12.02 -8.79
N THR A 6 11.94 -13.19 -8.22
CA THR A 6 11.11 -14.39 -8.41
C THR A 6 9.71 -14.19 -7.84
N PHE A 7 9.57 -13.60 -6.64
CA PHE A 7 8.25 -13.30 -6.07
C PHE A 7 7.46 -12.33 -6.97
N LYS A 8 8.13 -11.30 -7.53
CA LYS A 8 7.49 -10.36 -8.44
C LYS A 8 6.92 -11.08 -9.66
N ALA A 9 7.75 -11.87 -10.33
CA ALA A 9 7.38 -12.52 -11.59
C ALA A 9 6.35 -13.64 -11.42
N GLU A 10 6.48 -14.46 -10.36
CA GLU A 10 5.65 -15.66 -10.18
C GLU A 10 4.37 -15.40 -9.37
N ILE A 11 4.33 -14.35 -8.55
CA ILE A 11 3.22 -14.10 -7.62
C ILE A 11 2.63 -12.70 -7.80
N LEU A 12 3.44 -11.63 -7.66
CA LEU A 12 2.90 -10.27 -7.68
C LEU A 12 2.25 -9.94 -9.03
N GLU A 13 3.00 -10.03 -10.13
CA GLU A 13 2.51 -9.62 -11.45
C GLU A 13 1.30 -10.43 -11.92
N PRO A 14 1.24 -11.77 -11.74
CA PRO A 14 0.02 -12.53 -12.02
C PRO A 14 -1.18 -12.04 -11.21
N VAL A 15 -1.01 -11.80 -9.90
CA VAL A 15 -2.10 -11.32 -9.03
C VAL A 15 -2.57 -9.91 -9.44
N LEU A 16 -1.63 -9.01 -9.71
CA LEU A 16 -1.97 -7.65 -10.16
C LEU A 16 -2.66 -7.68 -11.52
N THR A 17 -2.21 -8.52 -12.45
CA THR A 17 -2.83 -8.70 -13.78
C THR A 17 -4.27 -9.19 -13.65
N GLU A 18 -4.50 -10.24 -12.86
CA GLU A 18 -5.84 -10.75 -12.62
C GLU A 18 -6.79 -9.71 -11.99
N PHE A 19 -6.26 -8.86 -11.10
CA PHE A 19 -7.03 -7.78 -10.50
C PHE A 19 -7.34 -6.67 -11.51
N ARG A 20 -6.36 -6.26 -12.34
CA ARG A 20 -6.57 -5.28 -13.43
C ARG A 20 -7.66 -5.74 -14.41
N GLU A 21 -7.75 -7.03 -14.70
CA GLU A 21 -8.82 -7.60 -15.54
C GLU A 21 -10.20 -7.60 -14.88
N GLN A 22 -10.26 -7.60 -13.55
CA GLN A 22 -11.50 -7.67 -12.78
C GLN A 22 -11.46 -6.71 -11.59
N PRO A 23 -11.44 -5.38 -11.84
CA PRO A 23 -11.14 -4.38 -10.83
C PRO A 23 -12.23 -4.19 -9.77
N HIS A 24 -13.41 -4.77 -9.99
CA HIS A 24 -14.54 -4.80 -9.06
C HIS A 24 -14.48 -6.01 -8.10
N SER A 25 -13.58 -6.97 -8.32
CA SER A 25 -13.52 -8.19 -7.52
C SER A 25 -12.81 -7.93 -6.20
N LEU A 26 -13.58 -7.86 -5.11
CA LEU A 26 -13.05 -7.70 -3.75
C LEU A 26 -12.00 -8.77 -3.39
N HIS A 27 -12.26 -10.03 -3.76
CA HIS A 27 -11.31 -11.12 -3.51
C HIS A 27 -9.95 -10.83 -4.14
N LYS A 28 -9.95 -10.42 -5.42
CA LYS A 28 -8.72 -10.08 -6.13
C LYS A 28 -8.07 -8.81 -5.59
N GLY A 29 -8.85 -7.82 -5.17
CA GLY A 29 -8.35 -6.63 -4.50
C GLY A 29 -7.60 -6.97 -3.20
N PHE A 30 -8.16 -7.86 -2.36
CA PHE A 30 -7.46 -8.35 -1.17
C PHE A 30 -6.19 -9.13 -1.52
N CYS A 31 -6.22 -9.96 -2.56
CA CYS A 31 -5.01 -10.64 -3.04
C CYS A 31 -3.93 -9.64 -3.49
N ALA A 32 -4.31 -8.58 -4.22
CA ALA A 32 -3.40 -7.53 -4.64
C ALA A 32 -2.76 -6.81 -3.43
N ILE A 33 -3.57 -6.35 -2.47
CA ILE A 33 -3.10 -5.71 -1.23
C ILE A 33 -2.11 -6.61 -0.48
N TRP A 34 -2.46 -7.89 -0.28
CA TRP A 34 -1.62 -8.82 0.45
C TRP A 34 -0.31 -9.13 -0.29
N SER A 35 -0.38 -9.29 -1.62
CA SER A 35 0.79 -9.56 -2.45
C SER A 35 1.78 -8.39 -2.47
N LEU A 36 1.30 -7.14 -2.49
CA LEU A 36 2.13 -5.93 -2.41
C LEU A 36 2.82 -5.79 -1.04
N ASP A 37 2.07 -5.94 0.07
CA ASP A 37 2.64 -5.92 1.42
C ASP A 37 3.67 -7.05 1.61
N SER A 38 3.41 -8.23 1.04
CA SER A 38 4.36 -9.35 1.05
C SER A 38 5.59 -9.06 0.19
N TYR A 39 5.42 -8.49 -1.00
CA TYR A 39 6.52 -8.13 -1.88
C TYR A 39 7.49 -7.15 -1.22
N ALA A 40 6.99 -6.18 -0.45
CA ALA A 40 7.83 -5.30 0.36
C ALA A 40 8.66 -6.09 1.40
N SER A 41 8.10 -7.13 2.03
CA SER A 41 8.88 -8.02 2.91
C SER A 41 9.98 -8.75 2.13
N HIS A 42 9.68 -9.26 0.94
CA HIS A 42 10.67 -9.93 0.09
C HIS A 42 11.82 -8.99 -0.33
N CYS A 43 11.51 -7.73 -0.66
CA CYS A 43 12.50 -6.70 -0.93
C CYS A 43 13.38 -6.41 0.30
N ALA A 44 12.77 -6.30 1.49
CA ALA A 44 13.50 -6.05 2.74
C ALA A 44 14.58 -7.12 3.02
N PHE A 45 14.36 -8.35 2.57
CA PHE A 45 15.29 -9.47 2.79
C PHE A 45 16.22 -9.77 1.62
N GLN A 46 16.10 -9.09 0.49
CA GLN A 46 16.83 -9.43 -0.73
C GLN A 46 18.36 -9.39 -0.56
N CYS A 47 18.86 -8.51 0.30
CA CYS A 47 20.29 -8.37 0.61
C CYS A 47 20.70 -9.02 1.94
N HIS A 48 19.88 -9.94 2.46
CA HIS A 48 20.09 -10.60 3.74
C HIS A 48 20.07 -12.13 3.59
N ASP A 49 21.02 -12.80 4.23
CA ASP A 49 20.98 -14.25 4.36
C ASP A 49 19.94 -14.63 5.43
N VAL A 50 18.71 -14.84 4.99
CA VAL A 50 17.56 -15.11 5.86
C VAL A 50 17.81 -16.33 6.76
N GLN A 51 18.56 -17.33 6.30
CA GLN A 51 18.84 -18.55 7.08
C GLN A 51 19.69 -18.29 8.32
N LYS A 52 20.51 -17.22 8.30
CA LYS A 52 21.36 -16.81 9.43
C LYS A 52 20.67 -15.87 10.41
N LEU A 53 19.47 -15.39 10.08
CA LEU A 53 18.72 -14.46 10.91
C LEU A 53 17.76 -15.18 11.85
N SER A 54 17.76 -14.78 13.12
CA SER A 54 16.73 -15.15 14.08
C SER A 54 15.38 -14.50 13.73
N SER A 55 14.27 -15.06 14.24
CA SER A 55 12.93 -14.50 14.01
C SER A 55 12.79 -13.04 14.45
N SER A 56 13.46 -12.66 15.56
CA SER A 56 13.45 -11.27 16.04
C SER A 56 14.19 -10.32 15.08
N GLN A 57 15.33 -10.75 14.54
CA GLN A 57 16.06 -9.95 13.55
C GLN A 57 15.27 -9.81 12.25
N ARG A 58 14.62 -10.89 11.80
CA ARG A 58 13.76 -10.84 10.61
C ARG A 58 12.64 -9.82 10.79
N GLY A 59 11.91 -9.88 11.92
CA GLY A 59 10.86 -8.91 12.23
C GLY A 59 11.35 -7.46 12.19
N LYS A 60 12.51 -7.16 12.81
CA LYS A 60 13.07 -5.81 12.82
C LYS A 60 13.52 -5.31 11.44
N ILE A 61 14.06 -6.18 10.58
CA ILE A 61 14.49 -5.81 9.23
C ILE A 61 13.27 -5.45 8.38
N GLU A 62 12.25 -6.31 8.41
CA GLU A 62 10.99 -6.05 7.70
C GLU A 62 10.32 -4.77 8.18
N GLU A 63 10.16 -4.62 9.50
CA GLU A 63 9.55 -3.45 10.12
C GLU A 63 10.26 -2.16 9.70
N LYS A 64 11.59 -2.09 9.88
CA LYS A 64 12.38 -0.91 9.48
C LYS A 64 12.26 -0.57 8.01
N PHE A 65 12.29 -1.57 7.13
CA PHE A 65 12.17 -1.34 5.70
C PHE A 65 10.81 -0.75 5.36
N LYS A 66 9.73 -1.35 5.87
CA LYS A 66 8.36 -0.91 5.61
C LYS A 66 8.03 0.42 6.29
N ASP A 67 8.58 0.69 7.47
CA ASP A 67 8.42 1.98 8.16
C ASP A 67 9.03 3.10 7.32
N ARG A 68 10.27 2.90 6.85
CA ARG A 68 10.92 3.86 5.94
C ARG A 68 10.16 4.10 4.64
N LEU A 69 9.55 3.06 4.06
CA LEU A 69 8.71 3.25 2.85
C LEU A 69 7.54 4.19 3.13
N GLN A 70 6.94 4.14 4.33
CA GLN A 70 5.82 5.02 4.70
C GLN A 70 6.28 6.44 5.08
N GLU A 71 7.46 6.56 5.67
CA GLU A 71 8.04 7.84 6.13
C GLU A 71 8.83 8.58 5.02
N SER A 72 8.92 8.01 3.82
CA SER A 72 9.61 8.61 2.69
C SER A 72 8.95 9.92 2.26
N HIS A 73 9.75 10.92 1.87
CA HIS A 73 9.27 12.18 1.29
C HIS A 73 8.74 12.05 -0.15
N HIS A 74 8.62 10.83 -0.68
CA HIS A 74 8.06 10.60 -2.01
C HIS A 74 6.54 10.75 -2.01
N ASP A 75 5.97 11.31 -3.08
CA ASP A 75 4.52 11.46 -3.28
C ASP A 75 3.71 10.14 -3.27
N ASP A 76 4.39 9.00 -3.25
CA ASP A 76 3.79 7.66 -3.26
C ASP A 76 3.90 6.95 -1.90
N ALA A 77 4.59 7.54 -0.91
CA ALA A 77 4.81 6.93 0.40
C ALA A 77 3.48 6.64 1.12
N TRP A 78 2.54 7.56 1.00
CA TRP A 78 1.19 7.45 1.55
C TRP A 78 0.40 6.29 0.90
N LYS A 79 0.67 5.95 -0.37
CA LYS A 79 0.02 4.84 -1.06
C LYS A 79 0.45 3.50 -0.46
N PHE A 80 1.75 3.30 -0.23
CA PHE A 80 2.24 2.10 0.47
C PHE A 80 1.73 2.03 1.91
N ARG A 81 1.65 3.18 2.60
CA ARG A 81 1.04 3.29 3.94
C ARG A 81 -0.39 2.73 3.94
N LEU A 82 -1.24 3.13 2.98
CA LEU A 82 -2.59 2.58 2.84
C LEU A 82 -2.60 1.07 2.54
N ILE A 83 -1.74 0.58 1.65
CA ILE A 83 -1.64 -0.87 1.35
C ILE A 83 -1.27 -1.67 2.59
N ARG A 84 -0.26 -1.22 3.35
CA ARG A 84 0.16 -1.89 4.60
C ARG A 84 -0.94 -1.85 5.65
N GLN A 85 -1.58 -0.71 5.83
CA GLN A 85 -2.72 -0.51 6.73
C GLN A 85 -3.89 -1.44 6.37
N ALA A 86 -4.32 -1.45 5.10
CA ALA A 86 -5.38 -2.32 4.61
C ALA A 86 -5.03 -3.81 4.77
N SER A 87 -3.79 -4.21 4.45
CA SER A 87 -3.31 -5.59 4.68
C SER A 87 -3.42 -5.98 6.15
N ASN A 88 -3.02 -5.11 7.07
CA ASN A 88 -3.10 -5.36 8.51
C ASN A 88 -4.54 -5.37 9.05
N ALA A 89 -5.39 -4.45 8.60
CA ALA A 89 -6.80 -4.41 8.95
C ALA A 89 -7.51 -5.69 8.53
N THR A 90 -7.19 -6.22 7.34
CA THR A 90 -7.74 -7.48 6.82
C THR A 90 -7.29 -8.69 7.65
N LYS A 91 -6.03 -8.73 8.11
CA LYS A 91 -5.50 -9.79 9.00
C LYS A 91 -6.16 -9.78 10.38
N HIS A 92 -6.69 -8.63 10.82
CA HIS A 92 -7.25 -8.42 12.14
C HIS A 92 -8.71 -7.93 12.07
N ALA A 93 -9.58 -8.67 11.36
CA ALA A 93 -10.98 -8.34 11.08
C ALA A 93 -11.88 -7.94 12.29
N LEU A 94 -11.41 -8.08 13.53
CA LEU A 94 -12.09 -7.69 14.76
C LEU A 94 -11.59 -6.36 15.38
N ARG A 95 -10.53 -5.75 14.85
CA ARG A 95 -10.00 -4.48 15.37
C ARG A 95 -10.60 -3.33 14.57
N LYS A 96 -11.42 -2.52 15.24
CA LYS A 96 -11.79 -1.18 14.79
C LYS A 96 -10.95 -0.18 15.56
N ASN A 97 -10.10 0.56 14.87
CA ASN A 97 -9.33 1.66 15.48
C ASN A 97 -9.46 2.91 14.60
N THR A 98 -10.03 3.97 15.16
CA THR A 98 -10.22 5.24 14.45
C THR A 98 -8.92 6.02 14.27
N ASP A 99 -7.87 5.66 15.03
CA ASP A 99 -6.56 6.30 14.97
C ASP A 99 -5.69 5.74 13.82
N GLU A 100 -6.24 4.82 13.01
CA GLU A 100 -5.57 4.21 11.86
C GLU A 100 -6.11 4.79 10.54
N ASP A 101 -5.29 4.77 9.49
CA ASP A 101 -5.68 5.28 8.16
C ASP A 101 -6.80 4.45 7.54
N VAL A 102 -6.72 3.12 7.71
CA VAL A 102 -7.74 2.17 7.28
C VAL A 102 -8.32 1.53 8.56
N PRO A 103 -9.47 2.01 9.05
CA PRO A 103 -9.89 1.79 10.44
C PRO A 103 -10.35 0.35 10.74
N ASP A 104 -10.77 -0.39 9.71
CA ASP A 104 -11.10 -1.81 9.78
C ASP A 104 -11.12 -2.45 8.37
N SER A 105 -11.32 -3.78 8.30
CA SER A 105 -11.38 -4.53 7.05
C SER A 105 -12.52 -4.13 6.11
N LYS A 106 -13.54 -3.41 6.58
CA LYS A 106 -14.61 -2.86 5.73
C LYS A 106 -14.15 -1.64 4.96
N GLY A 107 -13.02 -1.03 5.34
CA GLY A 107 -12.39 0.04 4.58
C GLY A 107 -11.82 -0.42 3.24
N VAL A 108 -11.98 -1.68 2.83
CA VAL A 108 -11.77 -2.13 1.45
C VAL A 108 -13.11 -2.58 0.89
N ALA A 109 -13.68 -1.80 -0.01
CA ALA A 109 -15.04 -1.97 -0.51
C ALA A 109 -15.09 -1.89 -2.04
N SER A 110 -16.15 -2.42 -2.65
CA SER A 110 -16.42 -2.21 -4.07
C SER A 110 -17.37 -1.03 -4.19
N GLU A 111 -16.91 0.05 -4.80
CA GLU A 111 -17.66 1.28 -4.99
C GLU A 111 -17.83 1.61 -6.48
N HIS A 112 -18.86 2.40 -6.78
CA HIS A 112 -19.14 2.83 -8.14
C HIS A 112 -18.54 4.21 -8.39
N VAL A 113 -17.42 4.26 -9.12
CA VAL A 113 -16.65 5.48 -9.37
C VAL A 113 -17.05 6.09 -10.71
N GLU A 114 -17.79 7.20 -10.70
CA GLU A 114 -18.29 7.88 -11.90
C GLU A 114 -18.28 9.42 -11.80
N GLY A 115 -18.38 10.10 -12.95
CA GLY A 115 -18.61 11.54 -13.03
C GLY A 115 -17.51 12.37 -12.39
N ILE A 116 -17.90 13.29 -11.49
CA ILE A 116 -16.98 14.18 -10.76
C ILE A 116 -15.99 13.37 -9.93
N SER A 117 -16.44 12.28 -9.30
CA SER A 117 -15.57 11.45 -8.48
C SER A 117 -14.44 10.82 -9.29
N TRP A 118 -14.77 10.24 -10.44
CA TRP A 118 -13.79 9.68 -11.38
C TRP A 118 -12.82 10.75 -11.90
N TYR A 119 -13.35 11.90 -12.31
CA TYR A 119 -12.56 12.99 -12.88
C TYR A 119 -11.51 13.53 -11.91
N PHE A 120 -11.89 13.73 -10.64
CA PHE A 120 -11.01 14.31 -9.63
C PHE A 120 -10.15 13.28 -8.89
N SER A 121 -10.57 12.01 -8.83
CA SER A 121 -9.76 10.96 -8.21
C SER A 121 -8.57 10.59 -9.10
N GLY A 122 -8.61 10.97 -10.39
CA GLY A 122 -7.65 10.52 -11.39
C GLY A 122 -7.78 9.04 -11.68
N ALA A 123 -8.98 8.47 -11.50
CA ALA A 123 -9.15 7.03 -11.58
C ALA A 123 -8.87 6.49 -12.98
N SER A 124 -8.04 5.45 -13.04
CA SER A 124 -7.63 4.82 -14.29
C SER A 124 -8.81 4.16 -15.02
N HIS A 125 -9.85 3.79 -14.27
CA HIS A 125 -11.03 3.11 -14.79
C HIS A 125 -12.31 3.81 -14.34
N TRP A 126 -13.38 3.68 -15.10
CA TRP A 126 -14.73 4.11 -14.75
C TRP A 126 -15.51 2.90 -14.21
N GLY A 127 -16.37 3.12 -13.21
CA GLY A 127 -17.42 2.18 -12.80
C GLY A 127 -17.07 1.43 -11.52
N ASN A 128 -17.56 0.19 -11.40
CA ASN A 128 -17.35 -0.60 -10.19
C ASN A 128 -15.87 -0.94 -10.00
N GLN A 129 -15.31 -0.52 -8.87
CA GLN A 129 -13.91 -0.70 -8.51
C GLN A 129 -13.75 -0.99 -7.03
N VAL A 130 -12.71 -1.74 -6.69
CA VAL A 130 -12.28 -1.83 -5.29
C VAL A 130 -11.60 -0.52 -4.89
N VAL A 131 -12.09 0.09 -3.82
CA VAL A 131 -11.53 1.29 -3.20
C VAL A 131 -11.06 0.97 -1.79
N ILE A 132 -10.12 1.78 -1.30
CA ILE A 132 -9.71 1.83 0.09
C ILE A 132 -10.27 3.11 0.70
N ASP A 133 -11.18 2.99 1.66
CA ASP A 133 -11.66 4.10 2.49
C ASP A 133 -10.55 4.53 3.46
N VAL A 134 -10.36 5.85 3.55
CA VAL A 134 -9.39 6.46 4.45
C VAL A 134 -10.10 7.29 5.51
N SER A 135 -9.62 7.20 6.74
CA SER A 135 -10.11 7.99 7.89
C SER A 135 -9.63 9.45 7.89
N TRP A 136 -8.95 9.86 6.82
CA TRP A 136 -8.28 11.16 6.75
C TRP A 136 -9.27 12.29 6.59
N ASN A 137 -8.90 13.45 7.11
CA ASN A 137 -9.70 14.66 7.02
C ASN A 137 -8.90 15.71 6.25
N PHE A 138 -9.54 16.30 5.24
CA PHE A 138 -8.97 17.42 4.52
C PHE A 138 -9.26 18.72 5.27
N ASP A 139 -8.21 19.49 5.55
CA ASP A 139 -8.31 20.83 6.08
C ASP A 139 -8.18 21.84 4.93
N GLU A 140 -9.25 22.60 4.69
CA GLU A 140 -9.30 23.61 3.64
C GLU A 140 -8.35 24.79 3.92
N GLU A 141 -8.13 25.16 5.18
CA GLU A 141 -7.30 26.32 5.54
C GLU A 141 -5.83 26.07 5.20
N SER A 142 -5.33 24.89 5.52
CA SER A 142 -3.96 24.47 5.20
C SER A 142 -3.84 23.77 3.84
N SER A 143 -4.97 23.49 3.16
CA SER A 143 -5.02 22.68 1.92
C SER A 143 -4.26 21.36 2.06
N SER A 144 -4.45 20.67 3.18
CA SER A 144 -3.66 19.50 3.58
C SER A 144 -4.54 18.39 4.13
N TRP A 145 -4.10 17.15 3.96
CA TRP A 145 -4.74 16.00 4.59
C TRP A 145 -4.15 15.74 5.95
N PHE A 146 -4.98 15.32 6.90
CA PHE A 146 -4.58 14.87 8.22
C PHE A 146 -5.08 13.45 8.45
N ASP A 147 -4.18 12.59 8.91
CA ASP A 147 -4.52 11.20 9.21
C ASP A 147 -5.31 11.04 10.53
N GLY A 148 -5.68 9.80 10.86
CA GLY A 148 -6.41 9.49 12.10
C GLY A 148 -5.66 9.86 13.39
N LYS A 149 -4.35 10.15 13.32
CA LYS A 149 -3.51 10.62 14.43
C LYS A 149 -3.27 12.13 14.40
N GLY A 150 -3.86 12.84 13.43
CA GLY A 150 -3.66 14.27 13.23
C GLY A 150 -2.30 14.63 12.64
N GLN A 151 -1.59 13.69 12.02
CA GLN A 151 -0.37 14.00 11.27
C GLN A 151 -0.71 14.44 9.85
N GLU A 152 -0.02 15.46 9.39
CA GLU A 152 -0.17 15.99 8.04
C GLU A 152 0.35 14.98 6.99
N VAL A 153 -0.40 14.80 5.91
CA VAL A 153 -0.07 13.94 4.77
C VAL A 153 -0.01 14.78 3.50
N LYS A 154 1.18 14.87 2.91
CA LYS A 154 1.44 15.58 1.64
C LYS A 154 2.32 14.74 0.71
N SER A 155 1.90 14.40 -0.50
CA SER A 155 0.55 14.56 -1.10
C SER A 155 -0.47 13.56 -0.50
N GLY A 156 -1.78 13.82 -0.65
CA GLY A 156 -2.87 12.93 -0.19
C GLY A 156 -3.92 12.69 -1.28
N PRO A 157 -4.92 11.82 -1.05
CA PRO A 157 -5.95 11.49 -2.04
C PRO A 157 -6.89 12.66 -2.33
N THR A 158 -7.71 12.58 -3.38
CA THR A 158 -8.70 13.64 -3.64
C THR A 158 -10.00 13.45 -2.85
N PHE A 159 -10.28 12.22 -2.43
CA PHE A 159 -11.47 11.82 -1.67
C PHE A 159 -11.08 11.04 -0.43
N ASN A 160 -12.03 10.83 0.48
CA ASN A 160 -11.88 9.92 1.63
C ASN A 160 -11.87 8.44 1.23
N TRP A 161 -11.66 8.15 -0.05
CA TRP A 161 -11.43 6.82 -0.59
C TRP A 161 -10.49 6.92 -1.79
N VAL A 162 -9.82 5.82 -2.10
CA VAL A 162 -8.86 5.73 -3.21
C VAL A 162 -9.07 4.43 -3.98
N PRO A 163 -9.22 4.47 -5.31
CA PRO A 163 -9.27 3.24 -6.10
C PRO A 163 -7.97 2.47 -5.98
N LEU A 164 -8.06 1.20 -5.66
CA LEU A 164 -6.90 0.34 -5.47
C LEU A 164 -6.04 0.28 -6.75
N LEU A 165 -6.67 0.29 -7.93
CA LEU A 165 -5.96 0.30 -9.22
C LEU A 165 -5.02 1.49 -9.40
N ASP A 166 -5.33 2.66 -8.82
CA ASP A 166 -4.52 3.87 -9.01
C ASP A 166 -3.28 3.87 -8.13
N ILE A 167 -3.22 2.97 -7.16
CA ILE A 167 -2.12 2.89 -6.20
C ILE A 167 -1.27 1.64 -6.33
N ILE A 168 -1.74 0.56 -6.98
CA ILE A 168 -0.95 -0.68 -7.10
C ILE A 168 0.38 -0.50 -7.84
N ASP A 169 0.38 0.23 -8.97
CA ASP A 169 1.58 0.42 -9.79
C ASP A 169 2.55 1.41 -9.12
N PRO A 170 2.11 2.61 -8.69
CA PRO A 170 2.98 3.51 -7.94
C PRO A 170 3.52 2.90 -6.65
N CYS A 171 2.73 2.07 -5.97
CA CYS A 171 3.18 1.36 -4.77
C CYS A 171 4.28 0.35 -5.10
N THR A 172 4.16 -0.39 -6.21
CA THR A 172 5.19 -1.33 -6.66
C THR A 172 6.49 -0.61 -6.97
N GLU A 173 6.43 0.49 -7.74
CA GLU A 173 7.58 1.33 -8.05
C GLU A 173 8.24 1.91 -6.80
N HIS A 174 7.43 2.36 -5.83
CA HIS A 174 7.93 2.90 -4.57
C HIS A 174 8.68 1.86 -3.73
N ILE A 175 8.17 0.62 -3.67
CA ILE A 175 8.87 -0.50 -3.02
C ILE A 175 10.23 -0.76 -3.68
N GLU A 176 10.28 -0.75 -5.01
CA GLU A 176 11.51 -0.97 -5.79
C GLU A 176 12.54 0.16 -5.61
N ARG A 177 12.09 1.43 -5.55
CA ARG A 177 12.95 2.57 -5.20
C ARG A 177 13.56 2.41 -3.81
N GLY A 178 12.77 1.93 -2.86
CA GLY A 178 13.23 1.62 -1.50
C GLY A 178 14.34 0.56 -1.47
N LEU A 179 14.24 -0.47 -2.32
CA LEU A 179 15.29 -1.47 -2.51
C LEU A 179 16.55 -0.89 -3.16
N GLY A 180 16.41 -0.03 -4.17
CA GLY A 180 17.55 0.66 -4.79
C GLY A 180 18.37 1.48 -3.79
N SER A 181 17.70 2.08 -2.79
CA SER A 181 18.36 2.85 -1.74
C SER A 181 19.17 1.97 -0.76
N GLU A 182 18.71 0.75 -0.46
CA GLU A 182 19.42 -0.22 0.39
C GLU A 182 20.69 -0.76 -0.26
N THR A 183 20.68 -0.92 -1.58
CA THR A 183 21.82 -1.44 -2.34
C THR A 183 22.92 -0.39 -2.47
N VAL A 184 22.57 0.87 -2.74
CA VAL A 184 23.54 1.98 -2.86
C VAL A 184 24.17 2.35 -1.50
N GLY A 185 23.42 2.29 -0.40
CA GLY A 185 23.93 2.62 0.94
C GLY A 185 25.00 1.67 1.50
N ARG A 186 25.34 0.58 0.79
CA ARG A 186 26.41 -0.37 1.16
C ARG A 186 27.70 -0.22 0.35
N GLU A 187 27.72 0.60 -0.70
CA GLU A 187 28.92 0.84 -1.53
C GLU A 187 29.73 2.09 -1.12
N GLY A 188 29.36 2.76 -0.01
CA GLY A 188 30.00 3.97 0.52
C GLY A 188 30.88 3.74 1.75
#